data_AF-A0A9P5USB5-F1
#
_entry.id   AF-A0A9P5USB5-F1
#
_cell.length_a   1.000
_cell.length_b   1.000
_cell.length_c   1.000
_cell.angle_alpha   90.00
_cell.angle_beta   90.00
_cell.angle_gamma   90.00
#
_symmetry.space_group_name_H-M   'P 1'
#
loop_
_entity.id
_entity.type
_entity.pdbx_description
1 polymer ?
#
loop_
_entity_poly.entity_id
_entity_poly.type
_entity_poly.pdbx_seq_one_letter_code
_entity_poly.pdbx_strand_id
1 'polypeptide(L)'
;MISTPNGEQSQVRELESLQKIVERTAGNLIDIPSTLQLERLQQQEVQHRSNEYVSALNTVKLPQQTIRKLCSMASVKTSGADLPSLNEVLEAAVGNGALNGGTGPNGKVRSPTSSGNSTKAPSVREVLSEKTVDPKTVGWMASAMGELHQATESIDVEDVGDLIVNLSPPA
;
A
#
# COMPACT_ATOMS: atom_id res chain seq x y z
N MET A 1 29.66 -61.91 3.58
CA MET A 1 30.07 -60.57 3.10
C MET A 1 28.81 -59.72 3.06
N ILE A 2 28.65 -58.83 4.03
CA ILE A 2 27.45 -57.99 4.18
C ILE A 2 27.78 -56.64 3.56
N SER A 3 27.28 -56.38 2.36
CA SER A 3 27.30 -55.06 1.74
C SER A 3 26.25 -54.21 2.46
N THR A 4 26.69 -53.19 3.18
CA THR A 4 25.80 -52.28 3.92
C THR A 4 25.18 -51.24 2.97
N PRO A 5 23.84 -51.16 2.85
CA PRO A 5 23.14 -50.22 1.96
C PRO A 5 23.15 -48.75 2.46
N ASN A 6 23.91 -48.43 3.51
CA ASN A 6 23.92 -47.10 4.13
C ASN A 6 24.78 -46.06 3.37
N GLY A 7 25.68 -46.49 2.48
CA GLY A 7 26.55 -45.57 1.74
C GLY A 7 25.81 -44.75 0.68
N GLU A 8 24.86 -45.37 -0.02
CA GLU A 8 24.15 -44.74 -1.15
C GLU A 8 23.20 -43.62 -0.68
N GLN A 9 22.48 -43.83 0.43
CA GLN A 9 21.62 -42.78 1.01
C GLN A 9 22.42 -41.61 1.61
N SER A 10 23.67 -41.84 2.00
CA SER A 10 24.55 -40.77 2.47
C SER A 10 25.02 -39.90 1.31
N GLN A 11 25.37 -40.52 0.17
CA GLN A 11 25.80 -39.81 -1.03
C GLN A 11 24.67 -38.97 -1.63
N VAL A 12 23.42 -39.48 -1.66
CA VAL A 12 22.27 -38.71 -2.17
C VAL A 12 22.02 -37.46 -1.33
N ARG A 13 22.09 -37.56 0.00
CA ARG A 13 21.92 -36.39 0.90
C ARG A 13 23.04 -35.38 0.76
N GLU A 14 24.27 -35.83 0.57
CA GLU A 14 25.42 -34.96 0.31
C GLU A 14 25.24 -34.19 -1.01
N LEU A 15 24.78 -34.88 -2.06
CA LEU A 15 24.54 -34.28 -3.37
C LEU A 15 23.42 -33.23 -3.33
N GLU A 16 22.33 -33.48 -2.60
CA GLU A 16 21.28 -32.47 -2.35
C GLU A 16 21.79 -31.25 -1.57
N SER A 17 22.70 -31.46 -0.61
CA SER A 17 23.32 -30.37 0.14
C SER A 17 24.21 -29.51 -0.77
N LEU A 18 25.03 -30.15 -1.61
CA LEU A 18 25.86 -29.47 -2.61
C LEU A 18 25.00 -28.71 -3.62
N GLN A 19 23.90 -29.29 -4.08
CA GLN A 19 22.95 -28.61 -4.96
C GLN A 19 22.39 -27.34 -4.32
N LYS A 20 21.95 -27.40 -3.05
CA LYS A 20 21.47 -26.22 -2.33
C LYS A 20 22.54 -25.13 -2.18
N ILE A 21 23.79 -25.52 -2.00
CA ILE A 21 24.91 -24.58 -1.94
C ILE A 21 25.08 -23.91 -3.31
N VAL A 22 25.12 -24.69 -4.39
CA VAL A 22 25.24 -24.16 -5.76
C VAL A 22 24.08 -23.22 -6.10
N GLU A 23 22.84 -23.59 -5.78
CA GLU A 23 21.66 -22.76 -6.00
C GLU A 23 21.72 -21.45 -5.19
N ARG A 24 22.09 -21.53 -3.91
CA ARG A 24 22.25 -20.34 -3.06
C ARG A 24 23.37 -19.44 -3.56
N THR A 25 24.49 -20.02 -3.98
CA THR A 25 25.62 -19.26 -4.53
C THR A 25 25.23 -18.61 -5.84
N ALA A 26 24.62 -19.35 -6.78
CA ALA A 26 24.15 -18.80 -8.05
C ALA A 26 23.12 -17.69 -7.86
N GLY A 27 22.21 -17.82 -6.89
CA GLY A 27 21.24 -16.77 -6.56
C GLY A 27 21.83 -15.53 -5.87
N ASN A 28 22.99 -15.66 -5.22
CA ASN A 28 23.67 -14.56 -4.52
C ASN A 28 24.76 -13.88 -5.35
N LEU A 29 25.14 -14.45 -6.50
CA LEU A 29 26.09 -13.83 -7.41
C LEU A 29 25.41 -12.66 -8.13
N ILE A 30 26.07 -11.50 -8.10
CA ILE A 30 25.66 -10.34 -8.88
C ILE A 30 26.33 -10.48 -10.24
N ASP A 31 25.55 -10.80 -11.27
CA ASP A 31 26.01 -10.74 -12.66
C ASP A 31 26.18 -9.27 -13.07
N ILE A 32 27.33 -8.94 -13.67
CA ILE A 32 27.63 -7.58 -14.18
C ILE A 32 27.59 -7.67 -15.71
N PRO A 33 26.41 -7.54 -16.32
CA PRO A 33 26.27 -7.72 -17.76
C PRO A 33 26.90 -6.58 -18.56
N SER A 34 27.39 -6.91 -19.76
CA SER A 34 27.71 -5.93 -20.81
C SER A 34 26.40 -5.36 -21.37
N THR A 35 26.14 -4.08 -21.12
CA THR A 35 24.84 -3.41 -21.25
C THR A 35 24.21 -3.44 -22.65
N LEU A 36 24.99 -3.65 -23.72
CA LEU A 36 24.53 -3.41 -25.09
C LEU A 36 23.76 -4.56 -25.76
N GLN A 37 23.95 -5.82 -25.36
CA GLN A 37 23.27 -6.96 -25.99
C GLN A 37 22.02 -7.42 -25.22
N LEU A 38 22.04 -7.26 -23.89
CA LEU A 38 20.92 -7.60 -23.01
C LEU A 38 19.69 -6.74 -23.30
N GLU A 39 19.89 -5.46 -23.59
CA GLU A 39 18.81 -4.48 -23.74
C GLU A 39 17.86 -4.79 -24.91
N ARG A 40 18.37 -5.21 -26.08
CA ARG A 40 17.52 -5.53 -27.24
C ARG A 40 16.67 -6.79 -27.02
N LEU A 41 17.26 -7.83 -26.43
CA LEU A 41 16.55 -9.08 -26.14
C LEU A 41 15.52 -8.88 -25.03
N GLN A 42 15.86 -8.07 -24.02
CA GLN A 42 14.95 -7.67 -22.96
C GLN A 42 13.78 -6.82 -23.48
N GLN A 43 14.02 -5.92 -24.44
CA GLN A 43 12.95 -5.09 -25.01
C GLN A 43 11.90 -5.92 -25.77
N GLN A 44 12.33 -6.92 -26.53
CA GLN A 44 11.41 -7.82 -27.24
C GLN A 44 10.58 -8.67 -26.26
N GLU A 45 11.21 -9.20 -25.21
CA GLU A 45 10.53 -9.98 -24.16
C GLU A 45 9.52 -9.12 -23.39
N VAL A 46 9.89 -7.88 -23.06
CA VAL A 46 9.02 -6.92 -22.39
C VAL A 46 7.79 -6.62 -23.25
N GLN A 47 7.99 -6.41 -24.56
CA GLN A 47 6.89 -6.13 -25.47
C GLN A 47 5.95 -7.34 -25.61
N HIS A 48 6.51 -8.55 -25.71
CA HIS A 48 5.72 -9.79 -25.74
C HIS A 48 4.87 -9.95 -24.47
N ARG A 49 5.49 -9.88 -23.28
CA ARG A 49 4.77 -10.00 -22.00
C ARG A 49 3.73 -8.91 -21.81
N SER A 50 4.03 -7.68 -22.25
CA SER A 50 3.06 -6.58 -22.22
C SER A 50 1.80 -6.93 -23.02
N ASN A 51 1.95 -7.50 -24.21
CA ASN A 51 0.83 -7.89 -25.05
C ASN A 51 0.02 -9.05 -24.43
N GLU A 52 0.69 -10.01 -23.78
CA GLU A 52 0.04 -11.09 -23.05
C GLU A 52 -0.79 -10.58 -21.88
N TYR A 53 -0.23 -9.67 -21.07
CA TYR A 53 -0.95 -9.09 -19.94
C TYR A 53 -2.14 -8.25 -20.37
N VAL A 54 -2.02 -7.47 -21.45
CA VAL A 54 -3.15 -6.71 -22.02
C VAL A 54 -4.24 -7.66 -22.50
N SER A 55 -3.86 -8.76 -23.15
CA SER A 55 -4.81 -9.77 -23.61
C SER A 55 -5.52 -10.47 -22.45
N ALA A 56 -4.77 -10.87 -21.42
CA ALA A 56 -5.30 -11.47 -20.21
C ALA A 56 -6.26 -10.51 -19.47
N LEU A 57 -5.89 -9.24 -19.35
CA LEU A 57 -6.73 -8.22 -18.71
C LEU A 57 -8.04 -8.01 -19.49
N ASN A 58 -7.99 -8.01 -20.82
CA ASN A 58 -9.17 -7.89 -21.66
C ASN A 58 -10.11 -9.12 -21.57
N THR A 59 -9.57 -10.30 -21.27
CA THR A 59 -10.39 -11.50 -20.99
C THR A 59 -11.02 -11.49 -19.61
N VAL A 60 -10.42 -10.81 -18.63
CA VAL A 60 -10.99 -10.67 -17.29
C VAL A 60 -12.13 -9.66 -17.34
N LYS A 61 -13.37 -10.15 -17.53
CA LYS A 61 -14.58 -9.33 -17.43
C LYS A 61 -14.83 -8.96 -15.97
N LEU A 62 -14.27 -7.84 -15.52
CA LEU A 62 -14.73 -7.24 -14.27
C LEU A 62 -16.20 -6.81 -14.44
N PRO A 63 -17.10 -7.14 -13.49
CA PRO A 63 -18.45 -6.62 -13.51
C PRO A 63 -18.42 -5.08 -13.59
N GLN A 64 -19.05 -4.51 -14.62
CA GLN A 64 -19.08 -3.06 -14.84
C GLN A 64 -19.62 -2.27 -13.64
N GLN A 65 -20.37 -2.93 -12.75
CA GLN A 65 -20.87 -2.37 -11.50
C GLN A 65 -19.72 -2.09 -10.51
N THR A 66 -18.72 -2.97 -10.43
CA THR A 66 -17.53 -2.79 -9.57
C THR A 66 -16.62 -1.69 -10.11
N ILE A 67 -16.44 -1.64 -11.44
CA ILE A 67 -15.66 -0.58 -12.09
C ILE A 67 -16.34 0.78 -11.90
N ARG A 68 -17.67 0.87 -12.10
CA ARG A 68 -18.42 2.10 -11.84
C ARG A 68 -18.31 2.55 -10.39
N LYS A 69 -18.42 1.63 -9.43
CA LYS A 69 -18.28 1.92 -8.01
C LYS A 69 -16.87 2.42 -7.65
N LEU A 70 -15.84 1.83 -8.23
CA LEU A 70 -14.45 2.28 -8.05
C LEU A 70 -14.20 3.62 -8.73
N CYS A 71 -14.68 3.85 -9.96
CA CYS A 71 -14.56 5.14 -10.63
C CYS A 71 -15.33 6.24 -9.90
N SER A 72 -16.48 5.95 -9.28
CA SER A 72 -17.19 6.92 -8.43
C SER A 72 -16.45 7.23 -7.13
N MET A 73 -15.58 6.33 -6.66
CA MET A 73 -14.73 6.55 -5.48
C MET A 73 -13.39 7.22 -5.84
N ALA A 74 -12.85 6.94 -7.03
CA ALA A 74 -11.55 7.41 -7.50
C ALA A 74 -11.64 8.72 -8.30
N SER A 75 -12.81 9.04 -8.89
CA SER A 75 -13.08 10.34 -9.52
C SER A 75 -13.40 11.37 -8.44
N VAL A 76 -12.43 11.62 -7.56
CA VAL A 76 -12.31 12.89 -6.86
C VAL A 76 -11.89 13.87 -7.94
N LYS A 77 -12.86 14.60 -8.51
CA LYS A 77 -12.57 15.78 -9.32
C LYS A 77 -11.64 16.66 -8.50
N THR A 78 -10.40 16.78 -8.96
CA THR A 78 -9.46 17.84 -8.57
C THR A 78 -9.95 19.16 -9.18
N SER A 79 -11.09 19.65 -8.71
CA SER A 79 -11.42 21.07 -8.80
C SER A 79 -11.77 21.48 -7.38
N GLY A 80 -10.97 22.38 -6.83
CA GLY A 80 -11.05 22.82 -5.45
C GLY A 80 -12.48 23.18 -5.03
N ALA A 81 -12.76 22.90 -3.76
CA ALA A 81 -14.06 23.00 -3.10
C ALA A 81 -15.07 21.92 -3.56
N ASP A 82 -15.15 20.83 -2.79
CA ASP A 82 -16.42 20.37 -2.24
C ASP A 82 -16.20 19.16 -1.30
N LEU A 83 -16.42 19.43 -0.01
CA LEU A 83 -16.76 18.45 1.00
C LEU A 83 -17.96 17.59 0.51
N PRO A 84 -18.17 16.37 1.03
CA PRO A 84 -19.35 15.58 0.69
C PRO A 84 -20.63 16.41 0.95
N SER A 85 -21.34 16.73 -0.12
CA SER A 85 -22.55 17.57 -0.12
C SER A 85 -23.60 16.99 0.83
N LEU A 86 -23.89 17.73 1.91
CA LEU A 86 -24.92 17.44 2.92
C LEU A 86 -26.36 17.41 2.35
N ASN A 87 -26.56 17.77 1.08
CA ASN A 87 -27.90 17.89 0.50
C ASN A 87 -28.55 16.56 0.09
N GLU A 88 -27.82 15.46 -0.06
CA GLU A 88 -28.48 14.15 -0.32
C GLU A 88 -29.00 13.45 0.94
N VAL A 89 -28.64 13.93 2.15
CA VAL A 89 -29.12 13.37 3.42
C VAL A 89 -30.40 14.06 3.90
N LEU A 90 -30.75 15.23 3.35
CA LEU A 90 -31.91 16.00 3.80
C LEU A 90 -33.25 15.55 3.19
N GLU A 91 -33.24 14.96 1.99
CA GLU A 91 -34.48 14.53 1.30
C GLU A 91 -35.05 13.19 1.84
N ALA A 92 -34.29 12.45 2.65
CA ALA A 92 -34.78 11.25 3.32
C ALA A 92 -35.41 11.51 4.70
N ALA A 93 -35.32 12.74 5.23
CA ALA A 93 -35.68 13.06 6.62
C ALA A 93 -36.85 14.04 6.78
N VAL A 94 -37.37 14.65 5.71
CA VAL A 94 -38.52 15.57 5.79
C VAL A 94 -39.54 15.24 4.70
N GLY A 95 -40.44 14.30 5.01
CA GLY A 95 -41.50 13.89 4.09
C GLY A 95 -42.64 13.15 4.77
N ASN A 96 -43.20 13.68 5.85
CA ASN A 96 -44.51 13.28 6.35
C ASN A 96 -45.39 14.52 6.55
N GLY A 97 -46.35 14.70 5.64
CA GLY A 97 -47.24 15.87 5.64
C GLY A 97 -48.34 15.84 4.59
N ALA A 98 -49.13 14.76 4.59
CA ALA A 98 -50.56 14.72 4.24
C ALA A 98 -51.05 14.91 2.77
N LEU A 99 -52.02 14.03 2.46
CA LEU A 99 -53.17 14.17 1.55
C LEU A 99 -53.12 13.51 0.14
N ASN A 100 -53.98 12.49 0.04
CA ASN A 100 -54.82 12.07 -1.09
C ASN A 100 -54.23 11.27 -2.27
N GLY A 101 -54.76 10.04 -2.42
CA GLY A 101 -55.20 9.52 -3.72
C GLY A 101 -54.85 8.07 -4.08
N GLY A 102 -55.77 7.14 -3.79
CA GLY A 102 -56.22 6.14 -4.77
C GLY A 102 -55.38 4.89 -5.10
N THR A 103 -55.82 3.75 -4.52
CA THR A 103 -56.02 2.42 -5.16
C THR A 103 -54.88 1.64 -5.84
N GLY A 104 -54.59 0.43 -5.31
CA GLY A 104 -53.98 -0.69 -6.07
C GLY A 104 -53.21 -1.70 -5.19
N PRO A 105 -53.62 -2.99 -5.07
CA PRO A 105 -53.14 -3.88 -4.01
C PRO A 105 -52.03 -4.87 -4.43
N ASN A 106 -51.35 -5.40 -3.40
CA ASN A 106 -50.51 -6.60 -3.33
C ASN A 106 -49.04 -6.54 -3.80
N GLY A 107 -48.14 -6.54 -2.82
CA GLY A 107 -46.72 -6.81 -2.98
C GLY A 107 -46.00 -6.91 -1.64
N LYS A 108 -46.22 -8.00 -0.90
CA LYS A 108 -45.55 -8.32 0.35
C LYS A 108 -44.05 -8.55 0.10
N VAL A 109 -43.21 -7.54 0.37
CA VAL A 109 -41.75 -7.71 0.41
C VAL A 109 -41.28 -7.54 1.84
N ARG A 110 -40.79 -8.66 2.36
CA ARG A 110 -40.20 -8.91 3.66
C ARG A 110 -39.01 -7.96 3.87
N SER A 111 -39.04 -7.14 4.92
CA SER A 111 -37.87 -6.37 5.37
C SER A 111 -36.77 -7.34 5.83
N PRO A 112 -35.55 -7.31 5.27
CA PRO A 112 -34.42 -7.94 5.91
C PRO A 112 -33.96 -7.03 7.05
N THR A 113 -34.15 -7.51 8.29
CA THR A 113 -33.41 -7.05 9.46
C THR A 113 -31.93 -7.29 9.22
N SER A 114 -31.22 -6.30 8.69
CA SER A 114 -29.76 -6.27 8.72
C SER A 114 -29.33 -5.51 9.97
N SER A 115 -29.16 -6.30 11.03
CA SER A 115 -28.23 -6.02 12.11
C SER A 115 -26.86 -5.80 11.46
N GLY A 116 -26.48 -4.54 11.31
CA GLY A 116 -25.21 -4.13 10.72
C GLY A 116 -24.75 -2.92 11.50
N ASN A 117 -23.69 -3.12 12.28
CA ASN A 117 -23.08 -2.17 13.19
C ASN A 117 -22.53 -1.01 12.34
N SER A 118 -23.39 -0.05 12.02
CA SER A 118 -23.02 1.16 11.32
C SER A 118 -22.25 2.01 12.32
N THR A 119 -20.91 1.96 12.28
CA THR A 119 -20.07 3.00 12.89
C THR A 119 -20.33 4.27 12.11
N LYS A 120 -21.44 4.93 12.46
CA LYS A 120 -21.86 6.22 11.95
C LYS A 120 -20.71 7.18 12.21
N ALA A 121 -20.10 7.68 11.15
CA ALA A 121 -19.10 8.74 11.27
C ALA A 121 -19.72 9.92 12.05
N PRO A 122 -18.97 10.55 12.97
CA PRO A 122 -19.49 11.65 13.78
C PRO A 122 -19.95 12.79 12.87
N SER A 123 -21.01 13.49 13.29
CA SER A 123 -21.56 14.60 12.52
C SER A 123 -20.55 15.74 12.43
N VAL A 124 -20.52 16.51 11.34
CA VAL A 124 -19.65 17.70 11.21
C VAL A 124 -19.85 18.65 12.39
N ARG A 125 -21.10 18.82 12.84
CA ARG A 125 -21.41 19.65 14.01
C ARG A 125 -20.82 19.09 15.30
N GLU A 126 -20.76 17.77 15.42
CA GLU A 126 -20.22 17.05 16.58
C GLU A 126 -18.70 17.22 16.64
N VAL A 127 -18.00 17.00 15.51
CA VAL A 127 -16.54 17.16 15.40
C VAL A 127 -16.12 18.62 15.63
N LEU A 128 -16.87 19.58 15.11
CA LEU A 128 -16.55 21.01 15.31
C LEU A 128 -16.98 21.53 16.70
N SER A 129 -17.92 20.86 17.36
CA SER A 129 -18.27 21.13 18.76
C SER A 129 -17.33 20.44 19.74
N GLU A 130 -16.52 19.50 19.26
CA GLU A 130 -15.52 18.82 20.06
C GLU A 130 -14.50 19.86 20.56
N LYS A 131 -14.17 19.74 21.84
CA LYS A 131 -13.34 20.70 22.56
C LYS A 131 -12.02 20.89 21.80
N THR A 132 -11.66 22.14 21.54
CA THR A 132 -10.37 22.52 20.94
C THR A 132 -9.23 21.79 21.64
N VAL A 133 -8.20 21.40 20.88
CA VAL A 133 -7.01 20.72 21.41
C VAL A 133 -6.54 21.43 22.68
N ASP A 134 -6.38 20.66 23.76
CA ASP A 134 -6.02 21.21 25.06
C ASP A 134 -4.66 21.94 24.97
N PRO A 135 -4.52 23.16 25.52
CA PRO A 135 -3.28 23.92 25.43
C PRO A 135 -2.09 23.20 26.07
N LYS A 136 -2.31 22.31 27.05
CA LYS A 136 -1.25 21.47 27.61
C LYS A 136 -0.71 20.49 26.57
N THR A 137 -1.57 19.91 25.76
CA THR A 137 -1.19 19.00 24.66
C THR A 137 -0.38 19.74 23.61
N VAL A 138 -0.81 20.95 23.23
CA VAL A 138 -0.05 21.79 22.30
C VAL A 138 1.31 22.18 22.87
N GLY A 139 1.37 22.55 24.15
CA GLY A 139 2.61 22.87 24.84
C GLY A 139 3.58 21.68 24.91
N TRP A 140 3.08 20.49 25.26
CA TRP A 140 3.88 19.26 25.26
C TRP A 140 4.43 18.93 23.87
N MET A 141 3.62 19.08 22.82
CA MET A 141 4.05 18.86 21.45
C MET A 141 5.11 19.86 21.01
N ALA A 142 4.96 21.13 21.39
CA ALA A 142 5.95 22.17 21.12
C ALA A 142 7.28 21.89 21.83
N SER A 143 7.25 21.46 23.09
CA SER A 143 8.44 21.04 23.83
C SER A 143 9.12 19.84 23.17
N ALA A 144 8.36 18.81 22.82
CA ALA A 144 8.89 17.62 22.16
C ALA A 144 9.55 17.96 20.81
N MET A 145 8.95 18.84 20.00
CA MET A 145 9.58 19.30 18.76
C MET A 145 10.86 20.11 19.02
N GLY A 146 10.89 20.94 20.07
CA GLY A 146 12.09 21.67 20.47
C GLY A 146 13.25 20.74 20.84
N GLU A 147 12.97 19.71 21.64
CA GLU A 147 13.96 18.68 22.03
C GLU A 147 14.47 17.89 20.81
N LEU A 148 13.58 17.50 19.91
CA LEU A 148 13.96 16.80 18.67
C LEU A 148 14.82 17.69 17.75
N HIS A 149 14.49 18.97 17.65
CA HIS A 149 15.28 19.92 16.87
C HIS A 149 16.68 20.07 17.45
N GLN A 150 16.79 20.27 18.76
CA GLN A 150 18.08 20.36 19.45
C GLN A 150 18.91 19.07 19.30
N ALA A 151 18.28 17.90 19.40
CA ALA A 151 18.97 16.63 19.18
C ALA A 151 19.46 16.50 17.74
N THR A 152 18.70 16.99 16.76
CA THR A 152 19.09 16.98 15.34
C THR A 152 20.31 17.87 15.09
N GLU A 153 20.41 19.02 15.76
CA GLU A 153 21.58 19.90 15.67
C GLU A 153 22.85 19.27 16.24
N SER A 154 22.73 18.33 17.18
CA SER A 154 23.88 17.60 17.73
C SER A 154 24.43 16.51 16.82
N ILE A 155 23.77 16.23 15.68
CA ILE A 155 24.26 15.28 14.69
C ILE A 155 25.29 15.98 13.80
N ASP A 156 26.53 16.01 14.27
CA ASP A 156 27.68 16.49 13.51
C ASP A 156 28.85 15.49 13.61
N VAL A 157 29.79 15.57 12.68
CA VAL A 157 31.00 14.77 12.70
C VAL A 157 32.05 15.51 13.51
N GLU A 158 32.40 14.96 14.68
CA GLU A 158 33.50 15.51 15.48
C GLU A 158 34.84 15.35 14.74
N ASP A 159 35.62 16.43 14.67
CA ASP A 159 36.95 16.40 14.08
C ASP A 159 37.93 15.68 15.04
N VAL A 160 38.31 14.46 14.66
CA VAL A 160 39.26 13.61 15.40
C VAL A 160 40.68 13.68 14.81
N GLY A 161 40.93 14.57 13.85
CA GLY A 161 42.22 14.78 13.19
C GLY A 161 42.18 14.61 11.67
N ASP A 162 43.35 14.77 11.04
CA ASP A 162 43.46 14.80 9.59
C ASP A 162 43.11 13.46 8.94
N LEU A 163 42.03 13.43 8.14
CA LEU A 163 41.67 12.29 7.28
C LEU A 163 42.72 12.04 6.18
N ILE A 164 43.42 13.09 5.76
CA ILE A 164 44.38 13.05 4.67
C ILE A 164 45.70 13.63 5.17
N VAL A 165 46.71 12.77 5.28
CA VAL A 165 48.09 13.16 5.57
C VAL A 165 48.91 13.06 4.29
N ASN A 166 49.40 14.21 3.80
CA ASN A 166 50.26 14.24 2.63
C ASN A 166 51.70 13.88 3.05
N LEU A 167 52.22 12.77 2.52
CA LEU A 167 53.60 12.37 2.74
C LEU A 167 54.52 13.03 1.71
N SER A 168 55.43 13.88 2.17
CA SER A 168 56.55 14.39 1.37
C SER A 168 57.83 13.60 1.68
N PRO A 169 58.63 13.19 0.67
CA PRO A 169 59.88 12.49 0.92
C PRO A 169 60.90 13.38 1.65
N PRO A 170 61.78 12.79 2.49
CA PRO A 170 62.87 13.52 3.12
C PRO A 170 63.85 14.04 2.05
N ALA A 171 64.30 15.29 2.23
CA ALA A 171 65.24 15.98 1.36
C ALA A 171 66.65 15.38 1.39
#